data_AF-A0A960U776-F1
#
_entry.id   AF-A0A960U776-F1
#
_cell.length_a   1.000
_cell.length_b   1.000
_cell.length_c   1.000
_cell.angle_alpha   90.00
_cell.angle_beta   90.00
_cell.angle_gamma   90.00
#
_symmetry.space_group_name_H-M   'P 1'
#
loop_
_entity.id
_entity.type
_entity.pdbx_description
1 polymer ?
#
loop_
_entity_poly.entity_id
_entity_poly.type
_entity_poly.pdbx_seq_one_letter_code
_entity_poly.pdbx_strand_id
1 'polypeptide(L)'
;MQELTESEYKAEKKKLFSAKTPDKYIDKTIQSRLSRGMRAKITREWLEKTGYTIEDIQYARNRHPYWKKKKSKGSSERQVERLKKFDFREKGAANLIWTDEMLKDFLSKNSSMSDHELAKYFQTTLPAINHIRRKIKLSERILTATKKKVSVKSIIPLIKRAEKGLKAELLELEK
;
A
#
# COMPACT_ATOMS: atom_id res chain seq x y z
N MET A 1 15.21 -8.67 29.21
CA MET A 1 14.76 -7.27 29.22
C MET A 1 14.71 -6.86 30.68
N GLN A 2 15.42 -5.81 31.10
CA GLN A 2 15.31 -5.32 32.48
C GLN A 2 13.86 -4.87 32.74
N GLU A 3 13.26 -5.40 33.79
CA GLU A 3 11.98 -4.92 34.29
C GLU A 3 12.21 -3.54 34.89
N LEU A 4 11.46 -2.53 34.41
CA LEU A 4 11.51 -1.20 35.02
C LEU A 4 11.02 -1.30 36.46
N THR A 5 11.71 -0.60 37.36
CA THR A 5 11.23 -0.42 38.73
C THR A 5 9.89 0.33 38.72
N GLU A 6 9.07 0.14 39.76
CA GLU A 6 7.78 0.80 39.86
C GLU A 6 7.90 2.34 39.82
N SER A 7 8.99 2.88 40.37
CA SER A 7 9.32 4.30 40.34
C SER A 7 9.58 4.80 38.91
N GLU A 8 10.36 4.05 38.13
CA GLU A 8 10.64 4.40 36.72
C GLU A 8 9.38 4.30 35.85
N TYR A 9 8.53 3.31 36.09
CA TYR A 9 7.23 3.19 35.42
C TYR A 9 6.34 4.41 35.69
N LYS A 10 6.23 4.84 36.97
CA LYS A 10 5.46 6.03 37.37
C LYS A 10 6.03 7.30 36.73
N ALA A 11 7.35 7.44 36.68
CA ALA A 11 8.01 8.59 36.04
C ALA A 11 7.73 8.65 34.53
N GLU A 12 7.89 7.53 33.82
CA GLU A 12 7.60 7.42 32.39
C GLU A 12 6.11 7.67 32.08
N LYS A 13 5.20 7.14 32.91
CA LYS A 13 3.77 7.40 32.81
C LYS A 13 3.46 8.89 32.93
N LYS A 14 4.03 9.59 33.92
CA LYS A 14 3.87 11.03 34.10
C LYS A 14 4.37 11.82 32.89
N LYS A 15 5.51 11.41 32.31
CA LYS A 15 6.04 12.02 31.07
C LYS A 15 5.03 11.87 29.93
N LEU A 16 4.52 10.67 29.67
CA LEU A 16 3.52 10.43 28.62
C LEU A 16 2.24 11.24 28.85
N PHE A 17 1.75 11.29 30.09
CA PHE A 17 0.52 12.01 30.44
C PHE A 17 0.63 13.53 30.33
N SER A 18 1.84 14.09 30.38
CA SER A 18 2.04 15.52 30.15
C SER A 18 1.93 15.93 28.67
N ALA A 19 1.68 14.99 27.75
CA ALA A 19 1.34 15.32 26.37
C ALA A 19 -0.10 15.83 26.26
N LYS A 20 -0.29 17.01 25.66
CA LYS A 20 -1.60 17.64 25.45
C LYS A 20 -2.23 17.33 24.08
N THR A 21 -1.46 16.72 23.17
CA THR A 21 -1.85 16.46 21.78
C THR A 21 -1.33 15.09 21.34
N PRO A 22 -2.00 14.41 20.40
CA PRO A 22 -1.56 13.14 19.82
C PRO A 22 -0.12 13.17 19.29
N ASP A 23 0.29 14.24 18.60
CA ASP A 23 1.66 14.37 18.05
C ASP A 23 2.72 14.37 19.16
N LYS A 24 2.57 15.24 20.17
CA LYS A 24 3.44 15.26 21.36
C LYS A 24 3.40 13.96 22.16
N TYR A 25 2.27 13.26 22.16
CA TYR A 25 2.18 11.96 22.82
C TYR A 25 3.07 10.95 22.09
N ILE A 26 2.96 10.88 20.75
CA ILE A 26 3.83 10.03 19.92
C ILE A 26 5.32 10.35 20.13
N ASP A 27 5.71 11.63 20.15
CA ASP A 27 7.11 12.02 20.40
C ASP A 27 7.65 11.38 21.69
N LYS A 28 6.88 11.50 22.78
CA LYS A 28 7.26 10.96 24.08
C LYS A 28 7.20 9.43 24.10
N THR A 29 6.26 8.79 23.38
CA THR A 29 6.21 7.31 23.28
C THR A 29 7.41 6.71 22.54
N ILE A 30 8.01 7.46 21.61
CA ILE A 30 9.21 7.04 20.88
C ILE A 30 10.44 7.11 21.79
N GLN A 31 10.51 8.14 22.64
CA GLN A 31 11.59 8.34 23.61
C GLN A 31 11.45 7.44 24.86
N SER A 32 10.25 6.92 25.11
CA SER A 32 9.98 6.12 26.29
C SER A 32 10.68 4.76 26.26
N ARG A 33 11.22 4.37 27.43
CA ARG A 33 11.85 3.07 27.67
C ARG A 33 10.84 1.95 27.94
N LEU A 34 9.55 2.29 28.01
CA LEU A 34 8.49 1.34 28.34
C LEU A 34 8.33 0.23 27.29
N SER A 35 8.04 -0.97 27.78
CA SER A 35 7.69 -2.10 26.93
C SER A 35 6.42 -1.82 26.10
N ARG A 36 6.18 -2.60 25.05
CA ARG A 36 4.99 -2.43 24.21
C ARG A 36 3.69 -2.60 25.01
N GLY A 37 3.62 -3.61 25.87
CA GLY A 37 2.45 -3.87 26.72
C GLY A 37 2.17 -2.72 27.70
N MET A 38 3.22 -2.21 28.36
CA MET A 38 3.11 -1.07 29.27
C MET A 38 2.64 0.20 28.55
N ARG A 39 3.16 0.48 27.35
CA ARG A 39 2.70 1.61 26.53
C ARG A 39 1.25 1.46 26.10
N ALA A 40 0.80 0.26 25.74
CA ALA A 40 -0.59 0.02 25.35
C ALA A 40 -1.56 0.30 26.51
N LYS A 41 -1.18 -0.02 27.76
CA LYS A 41 -1.96 0.33 28.95
C LYS A 41 -2.03 1.84 29.14
N ILE A 42 -0.88 2.52 29.14
CA ILE A 42 -0.81 3.98 29.34
C ILE A 42 -1.52 4.75 28.22
N THR A 43 -1.46 4.24 26.98
CA THR A 43 -2.14 4.88 25.85
C THR A 43 -3.65 4.85 26.03
N ARG A 44 -4.22 3.73 26.50
CA ARG A 44 -5.66 3.65 26.81
C ARG A 44 -6.05 4.68 27.86
N GLU A 45 -5.33 4.72 28.98
CA GLU A 45 -5.60 5.68 30.06
C GLU A 45 -5.39 7.15 29.61
N TRP A 46 -4.43 7.42 28.74
CA TRP A 46 -4.22 8.78 28.20
C TRP A 46 -5.36 9.21 27.27
N LEU A 47 -5.86 8.31 26.42
CA LEU A 47 -7.00 8.56 25.54
C LEU A 47 -8.26 8.85 26.36
N GLU A 48 -8.55 8.01 27.37
CA GLU A 48 -9.67 8.22 28.30
C GLU A 48 -9.61 9.60 28.98
N LYS A 49 -8.41 10.03 29.41
CA LYS A 49 -8.24 11.32 30.09
C LYS A 49 -8.36 12.53 29.16
N THR A 50 -7.99 12.40 27.90
CA THR A 50 -7.89 13.53 26.96
C THR A 50 -9.07 13.63 26.01
N GLY A 51 -9.85 12.56 25.85
CA GLY A 51 -10.96 12.49 24.91
C GLY A 51 -10.55 12.25 23.46
N TYR A 52 -9.25 12.11 23.17
CA TYR A 52 -8.77 11.71 21.85
C TYR A 52 -9.10 10.24 21.57
N THR A 53 -9.17 9.88 20.29
CA THR A 53 -9.45 8.52 19.86
C THR A 53 -8.20 7.78 19.41
N ILE A 54 -8.34 6.47 19.16
CA ILE A 54 -7.25 5.67 18.63
C ILE A 54 -6.87 6.11 17.21
N GLU A 55 -7.83 6.60 16.43
CA GLU A 55 -7.63 7.14 15.09
C GLU A 55 -6.72 8.37 15.13
N ASP A 56 -6.88 9.26 16.12
CA ASP A 56 -6.02 10.43 16.30
C ASP A 56 -4.55 10.05 16.52
N ILE A 57 -4.32 9.04 17.36
CA ILE A 57 -2.97 8.49 17.61
C ILE A 57 -2.40 7.85 16.35
N GLN A 58 -3.22 7.09 15.60
CA GLN A 58 -2.78 6.49 14.35
C GLN A 58 -2.43 7.55 13.30
N TYR A 59 -3.26 8.59 13.20
CA TYR A 59 -3.05 9.72 12.30
C TYR A 59 -1.75 10.47 12.64
N ALA A 60 -1.52 10.82 13.90
CA ALA A 60 -0.27 11.43 14.36
C ALA A 60 0.95 10.53 14.07
N ARG A 61 0.84 9.24 14.40
CA ARG A 61 1.91 8.26 14.17
C ARG A 61 2.26 8.12 12.69
N ASN A 62 1.27 8.10 11.80
CA ASN A 62 1.47 7.94 10.35
C ASN A 62 2.17 9.15 9.72
N ARG A 63 2.00 10.35 10.29
CA ARG A 63 2.67 11.57 9.83
C ARG A 63 4.08 11.74 10.41
N HIS A 64 4.32 11.18 11.60
CA HIS A 64 5.56 11.37 12.36
C HIS A 64 6.83 10.89 11.60
N PRO A 65 7.88 11.74 11.46
CA PRO A 65 9.09 11.42 10.68
C PRO A 65 9.80 10.12 11.07
N TYR A 66 9.96 9.86 12.37
CA TYR A 66 10.55 8.60 12.88
C TYR A 66 9.82 7.36 12.34
N TRP A 67 8.49 7.32 12.43
CA TRP A 67 7.71 6.17 11.99
C TRP A 67 7.66 6.05 10.47
N LYS A 68 7.65 7.16 9.73
CA LYS A 68 7.82 7.15 8.27
C LYS A 68 9.16 6.53 7.87
N LYS A 69 10.27 6.98 8.45
CA LYS A 69 11.62 6.44 8.19
C LYS A 69 11.72 4.96 8.58
N LYS A 70 11.08 4.57 9.69
CA LYS A 70 11.06 3.16 10.14
C LYS A 70 10.23 2.26 9.24
N LYS A 71 9.11 2.75 8.70
CA LYS A 71 8.26 2.03 7.74
C LYS A 71 8.98 1.84 6.40
N SER A 72 9.69 2.87 5.93
CA SER A 72 10.47 2.80 4.69
C SER A 72 11.77 2.01 4.83
N LYS A 73 12.31 1.84 6.03
CA LYS A 73 13.49 0.98 6.27
C LYS A 73 13.22 -0.44 5.79
N GLY A 74 14.12 -0.97 4.96
CA GLY A 74 13.96 -2.30 4.36
C GLY A 74 13.01 -2.33 3.17
N SER A 75 12.46 -1.20 2.71
CA SER A 75 11.46 -1.20 1.64
C SER A 75 12.05 -1.62 0.30
N SER A 76 13.28 -1.19 0.00
CA SER A 76 13.98 -1.57 -1.23
C SER A 76 14.30 -3.06 -1.22
N GLU A 77 14.85 -3.56 -0.12
CA GLU A 77 15.20 -4.96 0.07
C GLU A 77 13.97 -5.86 -0.01
N ARG A 78 12.87 -5.48 0.66
CA ARG A 78 11.57 -6.20 0.56
C ARG A 78 11.00 -6.15 -0.86
N GLN A 79 11.24 -5.08 -1.62
CA GLN A 79 10.80 -4.98 -3.00
C GLN A 79 11.64 -5.90 -3.90
N VAL A 80 12.96 -5.91 -3.74
CA VAL A 80 13.86 -6.83 -4.46
C VAL A 80 13.51 -8.29 -4.15
N GLU A 81 13.30 -8.62 -2.88
CA GLU A 81 12.90 -9.97 -2.47
C GLU A 81 11.55 -10.40 -3.08
N ARG A 82 10.56 -9.49 -3.09
CA ARG A 82 9.30 -9.72 -3.80
C ARG A 82 9.52 -9.94 -5.30
N LEU A 83 10.32 -9.11 -5.94
CA LEU A 83 10.58 -9.24 -7.37
C LEU A 83 11.24 -10.59 -7.69
N LYS A 84 12.23 -11.01 -6.89
CA LYS A 84 12.86 -12.33 -7.02
C LYS A 84 11.88 -13.48 -6.84
N LYS A 85 10.99 -13.41 -5.83
CA LYS A 85 10.00 -14.45 -5.55
C LYS A 85 9.01 -14.67 -6.69
N PHE A 86 8.72 -13.63 -7.46
CA PHE A 86 7.76 -13.67 -8.56
C PHE A 86 8.44 -13.43 -9.91
N ASP A 87 9.71 -13.77 -10.03
CA ASP A 87 10.39 -13.83 -11.32
C ASP A 87 10.17 -15.20 -11.95
N PHE A 88 9.28 -15.24 -12.94
CA PHE A 88 8.96 -16.44 -13.71
C PHE A 88 9.71 -16.50 -15.05
N ARG A 89 10.70 -15.62 -15.28
CA ARG A 89 11.42 -15.53 -16.58
C ARG A 89 12.05 -16.85 -17.00
N GLU A 90 12.64 -17.58 -16.06
CA GLU A 90 13.23 -18.92 -16.30
C GLU A 90 12.19 -19.97 -16.71
N LYS A 91 10.91 -19.73 -16.44
CA LYS A 91 9.78 -20.62 -16.78
C LYS A 91 9.04 -20.21 -18.07
N GLY A 92 9.68 -19.39 -18.91
CA GLY A 92 9.11 -18.94 -20.20
C GLY A 92 8.28 -17.65 -20.12
N ALA A 93 8.15 -17.03 -18.94
CA ALA A 93 7.36 -15.80 -18.76
C ALA A 93 7.90 -14.58 -19.52
N ALA A 94 9.17 -14.59 -19.92
CA ALA A 94 9.81 -13.49 -20.63
C ALA A 94 9.14 -13.19 -22.00
N ASN A 95 8.50 -14.20 -22.60
CA ASN A 95 7.86 -14.13 -23.91
C ASN A 95 6.35 -14.40 -23.85
N LEU A 96 5.69 -14.18 -22.72
CA LEU A 96 4.25 -14.41 -22.61
C LEU A 96 3.47 -13.50 -23.56
N ILE A 97 2.87 -14.09 -24.58
CA ILE A 97 1.99 -13.39 -25.53
C ILE A 97 0.59 -13.33 -24.91
N TRP A 98 0.10 -12.13 -24.65
CA TRP A 98 -1.24 -11.91 -24.12
C TRP A 98 -2.29 -12.07 -25.23
N THR A 99 -2.93 -13.23 -25.28
CA THR A 99 -4.05 -13.50 -26.19
C THR A 99 -5.34 -12.84 -25.70
N ASP A 100 -6.34 -12.74 -26.57
CA ASP A 100 -7.64 -12.17 -26.19
C ASP A 100 -8.35 -12.98 -25.11
N GLU A 101 -8.18 -14.30 -25.13
CA GLU A 101 -8.73 -15.20 -24.10
C GLU A 101 -8.07 -14.95 -22.75
N MET A 102 -6.74 -14.80 -22.72
CA MET A 102 -6.02 -14.46 -21.50
C MET A 102 -6.40 -13.09 -20.97
N LEU A 103 -6.61 -12.10 -21.83
CA LEU A 103 -7.05 -10.76 -21.41
C LEU A 103 -8.48 -10.76 -20.87
N LYS A 104 -9.39 -11.55 -21.46
CA LYS A 104 -10.75 -11.75 -20.92
C LYS A 104 -10.69 -12.39 -19.54
N ASP A 105 -9.90 -13.44 -19.39
CA ASP A 105 -9.74 -14.13 -18.12
C ASP A 105 -9.11 -13.21 -17.07
N PHE A 106 -8.08 -12.45 -17.45
CA PHE A 106 -7.47 -11.43 -16.60
C PHE A 106 -8.50 -10.41 -16.10
N LEU A 107 -9.32 -9.85 -16.99
CA LEU A 107 -10.36 -8.88 -16.63
C LEU A 107 -11.37 -9.46 -15.66
N SER A 108 -11.74 -10.73 -15.81
CA SER A 108 -12.67 -11.41 -14.90
C SER A 108 -12.11 -11.56 -13.47
N LYS A 109 -10.79 -11.75 -13.35
CA LYS A 109 -10.08 -11.97 -12.08
C LYS A 109 -9.49 -10.69 -11.49
N ASN A 110 -9.46 -9.60 -12.25
CA ASN A 110 -8.77 -8.38 -11.88
C ASN A 110 -9.32 -7.72 -10.61
N SER A 111 -10.62 -7.85 -10.34
CA SER A 111 -11.28 -7.28 -9.16
C SER A 111 -11.10 -8.13 -7.89
N SER A 112 -10.89 -9.44 -8.03
CA SER A 112 -10.88 -10.40 -6.92
C SER A 112 -9.48 -10.83 -6.48
N MET A 113 -8.48 -10.74 -7.36
CA MET A 113 -7.12 -11.21 -7.09
C MET A 113 -6.12 -10.06 -6.92
N SER A 114 -5.15 -10.25 -6.03
CA SER A 114 -3.98 -9.38 -5.88
C SER A 114 -2.96 -9.57 -7.01
N ASP A 115 -2.02 -8.62 -7.17
CA ASP A 115 -0.97 -8.71 -8.21
C ASP A 115 -0.14 -9.99 -8.09
N HIS A 116 0.14 -10.43 -6.87
CA HIS A 116 0.91 -11.64 -6.59
C HIS A 116 0.17 -12.92 -6.99
N GLU A 117 -1.15 -12.95 -6.78
CA GLU A 117 -1.98 -14.09 -7.15
C GLU A 117 -2.14 -14.17 -8.67
N LEU A 118 -2.34 -13.04 -9.34
CA LEU A 118 -2.39 -12.98 -10.81
C LEU A 118 -1.03 -13.36 -11.42
N ALA A 119 0.08 -12.89 -10.86
CA ALA A 119 1.42 -13.27 -11.31
C ALA A 119 1.64 -14.79 -11.24
N LYS A 120 1.20 -15.41 -10.13
CA LYS A 120 1.26 -16.87 -9.97
C LYS A 120 0.34 -17.60 -10.95
N TYR A 121 -0.88 -17.11 -11.14
CA TYR A 121 -1.88 -17.74 -12.01
C TYR A 121 -1.45 -17.74 -13.49
N PHE A 122 -1.06 -16.58 -14.02
CA PHE A 122 -0.59 -16.43 -15.40
C PHE A 122 0.88 -16.83 -15.58
N GLN A 123 1.53 -17.35 -14.52
CA GLN A 123 2.95 -17.70 -14.50
C GLN A 123 3.83 -16.60 -15.10
N THR A 124 3.60 -15.36 -14.68
CA THR A 124 4.25 -14.19 -15.25
C THR A 124 4.76 -13.24 -14.18
N THR A 125 5.64 -12.33 -14.59
CA THR A 125 6.30 -11.42 -13.66
C THR A 125 5.34 -10.36 -13.13
N LEU A 126 5.55 -9.89 -11.89
CA LEU A 126 4.78 -8.78 -11.33
C LEU A 126 4.78 -7.52 -12.22
N PRO A 127 5.90 -7.11 -12.85
CA PRO A 127 5.90 -6.02 -13.80
C PRO A 127 4.93 -6.21 -14.97
N ALA A 128 4.79 -7.43 -15.50
CA ALA A 128 3.85 -7.71 -16.59
C ALA A 128 2.39 -7.56 -16.15
N ILE A 129 2.02 -8.12 -14.99
CA ILE A 129 0.68 -7.93 -14.39
C ILE A 129 0.37 -6.45 -14.16
N ASN A 130 1.31 -5.72 -13.57
CA ASN A 130 1.17 -4.30 -13.29
C ASN A 130 1.02 -3.48 -14.57
N HIS A 131 1.72 -3.84 -15.64
CA HIS A 131 1.60 -3.21 -16.94
C HIS A 131 0.20 -3.39 -17.54
N ILE A 132 -0.36 -4.60 -17.50
CA ILE A 132 -1.74 -4.86 -17.95
C ILE A 132 -2.75 -4.06 -17.11
N ARG A 133 -2.62 -4.04 -15.78
CA ARG A 133 -3.49 -3.25 -14.90
C ARG A 133 -3.46 -1.75 -15.20
N ARG A 134 -2.28 -1.18 -15.46
CA ARG A 134 -2.17 0.24 -15.85
C ARG A 134 -2.92 0.51 -17.15
N LYS A 135 -2.76 -0.36 -18.15
CA LYS A 135 -3.49 -0.23 -19.42
C LYS A 135 -5.01 -0.36 -19.26
N ILE A 136 -5.49 -1.25 -18.39
CA ILE A 136 -6.92 -1.37 -18.05
C ILE A 136 -7.43 -0.03 -17.50
N LYS A 137 -6.77 0.52 -16.48
CA LYS A 137 -7.16 1.80 -15.86
C LYS A 137 -7.16 2.96 -16.86
N LEU A 138 -6.16 3.01 -17.76
CA LEU A 138 -6.12 4.01 -18.83
C LEU A 138 -7.29 3.83 -19.81
N SER A 139 -7.57 2.59 -20.20
CA SER A 139 -8.67 2.25 -21.11
C SER A 139 -10.03 2.62 -20.52
N GLU A 140 -10.25 2.32 -19.23
CA GLU A 140 -11.45 2.72 -18.50
C GLU A 140 -11.62 4.24 -18.50
N ARG A 141 -10.56 5.00 -18.18
CA ARG A 141 -10.61 6.47 -18.19
C ARG A 141 -10.93 7.04 -19.57
N ILE A 142 -10.32 6.51 -20.64
CA ILE A 142 -10.60 6.94 -22.02
C ILE A 142 -12.06 6.65 -22.39
N LEU A 143 -12.58 5.46 -22.04
CA LEU A 143 -13.97 5.12 -22.31
C LEU A 143 -14.94 6.01 -21.54
N THR A 144 -14.64 6.32 -20.27
CA THR A 144 -15.42 7.27 -19.47
C THR A 144 -15.40 8.68 -20.06
N ALA A 145 -14.23 9.19 -20.47
CA ALA A 145 -14.10 10.52 -21.08
C ALA A 145 -14.85 10.61 -22.41
N THR A 146 -14.83 9.54 -23.20
CA THR A 146 -15.58 9.44 -24.48
C THR A 146 -17.06 9.06 -24.30
N LYS A 147 -17.57 8.97 -23.06
CA LYS A 147 -18.94 8.53 -22.72
C LYS A 147 -19.33 7.17 -23.31
N LYS A 148 -18.36 6.30 -23.57
CA LYS A 148 -18.58 4.93 -24.06
C LYS A 148 -18.76 3.98 -22.89
N LYS A 149 -19.58 2.93 -23.08
CA LYS A 149 -19.79 1.89 -22.07
C LYS A 149 -18.49 1.11 -21.82
N VAL A 150 -18.07 1.05 -20.57
CA VAL A 150 -16.94 0.22 -20.12
C VAL A 150 -17.37 -1.24 -20.17
N SER A 151 -16.77 -2.01 -21.08
CA SER A 151 -17.07 -3.43 -21.28
C SER A 151 -15.80 -4.19 -21.65
N VAL A 152 -15.78 -5.50 -21.42
CA VAL A 152 -14.65 -6.37 -21.82
C VAL A 152 -14.34 -6.22 -23.31
N LYS A 153 -15.37 -6.17 -24.16
CA LYS A 153 -15.22 -6.00 -25.61
C LYS A 153 -14.60 -4.64 -26.00
N SER A 154 -14.90 -3.58 -25.26
CA SER A 154 -14.36 -2.25 -25.55
C SER A 154 -12.96 -2.03 -24.97
N ILE A 155 -12.61 -2.74 -23.89
CA ILE A 155 -11.30 -2.62 -23.22
C ILE A 155 -10.20 -3.39 -23.97
N ILE A 156 -10.46 -4.63 -24.41
CA ILE A 156 -9.46 -5.47 -25.08
C ILE A 156 -8.70 -4.77 -26.23
N PRO A 157 -9.37 -4.11 -27.19
CA PRO A 157 -8.66 -3.42 -28.27
C PRO A 157 -7.78 -2.27 -27.75
N LEU A 158 -8.17 -1.61 -26.65
CA LEU A 158 -7.37 -0.54 -26.05
C LEU A 158 -6.14 -1.10 -25.32
N ILE A 159 -6.25 -2.21 -24.59
CA ILE A 159 -5.09 -2.84 -23.91
C ILE A 159 -4.01 -3.25 -24.91
N LYS A 160 -4.37 -3.66 -26.12
CA LYS A 160 -3.38 -4.03 -27.15
C LYS A 160 -2.55 -2.85 -27.65
N ARG A 161 -3.06 -1.61 -27.54
CA ARG A 161 -2.33 -0.41 -27.95
C ARG A 161 -1.15 -0.13 -27.01
N ALA A 162 -0.17 0.63 -27.48
CA ALA A 162 0.96 1.06 -26.67
C ALA A 162 0.50 1.96 -25.52
N GLU A 163 1.07 1.78 -24.32
CA GLU A 163 0.72 2.59 -23.12
C GLU A 163 0.91 4.09 -23.39
N LYS A 164 1.95 4.47 -24.13
CA LYS A 164 2.23 5.86 -24.55
C LYS A 164 1.07 6.45 -25.36
N GLY A 165 0.48 5.68 -26.27
CA GLY A 165 -0.64 6.13 -27.09
C GLY A 165 -1.91 6.35 -26.26
N LEU A 166 -2.20 5.44 -25.33
CA LEU A 166 -3.34 5.60 -24.40
C LEU A 166 -3.19 6.86 -23.53
N LYS A 167 -1.97 7.14 -23.05
CA LYS A 167 -1.68 8.34 -22.26
C LYS A 167 -1.87 9.63 -23.06
N ALA A 168 -1.41 9.66 -24.32
CA ALA A 168 -1.56 10.81 -25.19
C ALA A 168 -3.03 11.11 -25.49
N GLU A 169 -3.82 10.08 -25.86
CA GLU A 169 -5.26 10.22 -26.12
C GLU A 169 -6.02 10.69 -24.88
N LEU A 170 -5.70 10.14 -23.70
CA LEU A 170 -6.34 10.57 -22.47
C LEU A 170 -6.04 12.05 -22.16
N LEU A 171 -4.80 12.50 -22.40
CA LEU A 171 -4.43 13.90 -22.22
C LEU A 171 -5.19 14.83 -23.19
N GLU A 172 -5.46 14.38 -24.42
CA GLU A 172 -6.27 15.14 -25.38
C GLU A 172 -7.75 15.21 -24.98
N LEU A 173 -8.28 14.16 -24.39
CA LEU A 173 -9.68 14.09 -23.93
C LEU A 173 -9.94 14.85 -22.62
N GLU A 174 -8.90 15.10 -21.82
CA GLU A 174 -8.97 15.83 -20.54
C GLU A 174 -8.69 17.33 -20.67
N LYS A 175 -8.38 17.81 -21.88
CA LYS A 175 -8.30 19.25 -22.21
C LYS A 175 -9.68 19.83 -22.45
#